data_AF-B0QYC1-F1
#
_entry.id   AF-B0QYC1-F1
#
_cell.length_a   1.000
_cell.length_b   1.000
_cell.length_c   1.000
_cell.angle_alpha   90.00
_cell.angle_beta   90.00
_cell.angle_gamma   90.00
#
_symmetry.space_group_name_H-M   'P 1'
#
loop_
_entity.id
_entity.type
_entity.pdbx_description
1 polymer ?
#
loop_
_entity_poly.entity_id
_entity_poly.type
_entity_poly.pdbx_seq_one_letter_code
_entity_poly.pdbx_strand_id
1 'polypeptide(L)'
;MAAPALSWRLPLLILLLPLATSWASAAVNGTSQFTCFYNSRANISCVWSQDGALQDTSCQVHAWPDRRRWNQTCELLPVSQASWACNLILGAPDSQKLTTVDIVTLRVLCREGVRWRVMAIQDFKPFENLRLMAPISLQVVHVETH
;
A
#
# COMPACT_ATOMS: atom_id res chain seq x y z
N MET A 1 -44.33 -40.67 45.28
CA MET A 1 -43.00 -40.70 44.64
C MET A 1 -43.04 -39.77 43.44
N ALA A 2 -42.05 -38.90 43.31
CA ALA A 2 -42.07 -37.69 42.49
C ALA A 2 -41.94 -37.97 40.99
N ALA A 3 -42.72 -37.26 40.17
CA ALA A 3 -42.56 -37.18 38.72
C ALA A 3 -41.39 -36.25 38.38
N PRO A 4 -40.52 -36.57 37.40
CA PRO A 4 -39.46 -35.67 36.99
C PRO A 4 -40.06 -34.55 36.12
N ALA A 5 -39.85 -33.30 36.52
CA ALA A 5 -40.16 -32.14 35.71
C ALA A 5 -39.16 -32.09 34.53
N LEU A 6 -39.62 -32.53 33.35
CA LEU A 6 -38.82 -32.58 32.14
C LEU A 6 -38.56 -31.14 31.62
N SER A 7 -37.42 -30.61 32.01
CA SER A 7 -36.54 -29.69 31.26
C SER A 7 -37.23 -28.64 30.36
N TRP A 8 -37.75 -27.58 30.98
CA TRP A 8 -38.09 -26.29 30.33
C TRP A 8 -36.89 -25.57 29.70
N ARG A 9 -35.68 -26.16 29.73
CA ARG A 9 -34.43 -25.53 29.25
C ARG A 9 -34.11 -25.84 27.79
N LEU A 10 -34.75 -26.84 27.18
CA LEU A 10 -34.53 -27.19 25.77
C LEU A 10 -34.98 -26.10 24.75
N PRO A 11 -36.12 -25.41 24.90
CA PRO A 11 -36.53 -24.41 23.91
C PRO A 11 -35.65 -23.16 23.94
N LEU A 12 -35.07 -22.81 25.09
CA LEU A 12 -34.14 -21.69 25.23
C LEU A 12 -32.80 -21.95 24.54
N LEU A 13 -32.30 -23.20 24.55
CA LEU A 13 -31.07 -23.54 23.85
C LEU A 13 -31.23 -23.40 22.33
N ILE A 14 -32.36 -23.84 21.78
CA ILE A 14 -32.63 -23.81 20.33
C ILE A 14 -32.74 -22.38 19.80
N LEU A 15 -33.26 -21.44 20.60
CA LEU A 15 -33.40 -20.03 20.21
C LEU A 15 -32.06 -19.26 20.19
N LEU A 16 -31.04 -19.75 20.90
CA LEU A 16 -29.72 -19.09 21.00
C LEU A 16 -28.71 -19.60 19.97
N LEU A 17 -28.97 -20.73 19.30
CA LEU A 17 -28.09 -21.24 18.23
C LEU A 17 -27.90 -20.30 17.01
N PRO A 18 -28.86 -19.45 16.57
CA PRO A 18 -28.64 -18.58 15.42
C PRO A 18 -27.73 -17.39 15.72
N LEU A 19 -27.48 -17.06 17.00
CA LEU A 19 -26.54 -15.99 17.38
C LEU A 19 -25.08 -16.45 17.38
N ALA A 20 -24.81 -17.76 17.34
CA ALA A 20 -23.46 -18.31 17.38
C ALA A 20 -22.79 -18.38 16.00
N THR A 21 -23.56 -18.31 14.91
CA THR A 21 -22.99 -18.20 13.56
C THR A 21 -22.73 -16.74 13.25
N SER A 22 -21.65 -16.21 13.82
CA SER A 22 -20.97 -15.08 13.20
C SER A 22 -20.46 -15.56 11.85
N TRP A 23 -21.30 -15.46 10.82
CA TRP A 23 -20.84 -15.49 9.44
C TRP A 23 -20.05 -14.21 9.22
N ALA A 24 -18.85 -14.18 9.79
CA ALA A 24 -17.80 -13.31 9.32
C ALA A 24 -17.51 -13.78 7.90
N SER A 25 -18.09 -13.09 6.92
CA SER A 25 -17.52 -13.03 5.58
C SER A 25 -16.16 -12.34 5.71
N ALA A 26 -15.18 -13.05 6.27
CA ALA A 26 -13.79 -12.76 6.03
C ALA A 26 -13.54 -13.20 4.60
N ALA A 27 -13.89 -12.33 3.65
CA ALA A 27 -13.18 -12.31 2.40
C ALA A 27 -11.70 -12.16 2.78
N VAL A 28 -10.96 -13.26 2.70
CA VAL A 28 -9.50 -13.25 2.77
C VAL A 28 -9.06 -12.50 1.53
N ASN A 29 -9.01 -11.17 1.64
CA ASN A 29 -8.44 -10.33 0.62
C ASN A 29 -6.99 -10.77 0.46
N GLY A 30 -6.63 -11.29 -0.73
CA GLY A 30 -5.24 -11.54 -1.09
C GLY A 30 -4.39 -10.33 -0.68
N THR A 31 -3.27 -10.60 -0.04
CA THR A 31 -2.43 -9.63 0.64
C THR A 31 -1.75 -8.71 -0.37
N SER A 32 -2.44 -7.67 -0.81
CA SER A 32 -1.83 -6.61 -1.61
C SER A 32 -0.91 -5.76 -0.71
N GLN A 33 0.29 -5.47 -1.19
CA GLN A 33 1.26 -4.65 -0.47
C GLN A 33 1.59 -3.42 -1.31
N PHE A 34 1.45 -2.24 -0.74
CA PHE A 34 1.82 -0.98 -1.36
C PHE A 34 2.84 -0.28 -0.47
N THR A 35 4.06 -0.10 -0.99
CA THR A 35 5.19 0.44 -0.23
C THR A 35 5.90 1.51 -1.05
N CYS A 36 6.16 2.66 -0.45
CA CYS A 36 6.83 3.78 -1.09
C CYS A 36 7.96 4.31 -0.22
N PHE A 37 8.97 4.90 -0.86
CA PHE A 37 10.08 5.55 -0.18
C PHE A 37 10.41 6.89 -0.84
N TYR A 38 10.76 7.87 -0.03
CA TYR A 38 11.18 9.20 -0.47
C TYR A 38 12.70 9.33 -0.39
N ASN A 39 13.31 9.89 -1.45
CA ASN A 39 14.76 10.03 -1.53
C ASN A 39 15.32 11.27 -0.79
N SER A 40 14.51 11.95 0.01
CA SER A 40 14.79 13.23 0.69
C SER A 40 14.84 14.50 -0.20
N ARG A 41 14.60 14.38 -1.52
CA ARG A 41 14.66 15.50 -2.48
C ARG A 41 13.40 15.61 -3.34
N ALA A 42 13.39 14.99 -4.51
CA ALA A 42 12.34 15.16 -5.52
C ALA A 42 11.85 13.83 -6.13
N ASN A 43 12.13 12.69 -5.50
CA ASN A 43 11.70 11.38 -6.00
C ASN A 43 11.01 10.55 -4.91
N ILE A 44 9.81 10.05 -5.20
CA ILE A 44 9.14 8.99 -4.43
C ILE A 44 9.11 7.73 -5.30
N SER A 45 9.78 6.67 -4.85
CA SER A 45 9.76 5.36 -5.50
C SER A 45 8.75 4.46 -4.81
N CYS A 46 7.80 3.92 -5.57
CA CYS A 46 6.76 3.04 -5.09
C CYS A 46 6.86 1.65 -5.71
N VAL A 47 6.51 0.64 -4.92
CA VAL A 47 6.32 -0.74 -5.35
C VAL A 47 4.93 -1.19 -4.87
N TRP A 48 4.19 -1.80 -5.76
CA TRP A 48 2.90 -2.40 -5.46
C TRP A 48 2.92 -3.86 -5.87
N SER A 49 2.51 -4.75 -4.99
CA SER A 49 2.30 -6.16 -5.26
C SER A 49 0.87 -6.56 -4.95
N GLN A 50 0.38 -7.53 -5.71
CA GLN A 50 -0.96 -8.09 -5.56
C GLN A 50 -0.90 -9.58 -5.84
N ASP A 51 -1.64 -10.36 -5.04
CA ASP A 51 -1.81 -11.79 -5.29
C ASP A 51 -2.67 -12.00 -6.55
N GLY A 52 -2.09 -12.65 -7.56
CA GLY A 52 -2.70 -12.86 -8.88
C GLY A 52 -2.21 -11.89 -9.94
N ALA A 53 -2.06 -12.38 -11.18
CA ALA A 53 -1.66 -11.54 -12.31
C ALA A 53 -2.78 -10.53 -12.63
N LEU A 54 -2.45 -9.23 -12.68
CA LEU A 54 -3.32 -8.25 -13.31
C LEU A 54 -3.38 -8.57 -14.82
N GLN A 55 -4.56 -8.91 -15.31
CA GLN A 55 -4.79 -9.10 -16.74
C GLN A 55 -4.68 -7.75 -17.44
N ASP A 56 -3.56 -7.49 -18.12
CA ASP A 56 -3.33 -6.42 -19.12
C ASP A 56 -4.00 -5.04 -18.84
N THR A 57 -4.14 -4.67 -17.56
CA THR A 57 -4.78 -3.43 -17.13
C THR A 57 -3.72 -2.40 -16.79
N SER A 58 -3.75 -1.25 -17.46
CA SER A 58 -2.91 -0.11 -17.12
C SER A 58 -3.25 0.42 -15.73
N CYS A 59 -2.23 0.50 -14.89
CA CYS A 59 -2.29 1.01 -13.52
C CYS A 59 -1.31 2.16 -13.34
N GLN A 60 -1.62 3.06 -12.41
CA GLN A 60 -0.79 4.22 -12.10
C GLN A 60 -0.80 4.54 -10.61
N VAL A 61 0.26 5.16 -10.13
CA VAL A 61 0.29 5.79 -8.82
C VAL A 61 -0.07 7.27 -8.98
N HIS A 62 -1.00 7.75 -8.17
CA HIS A 62 -1.36 9.15 -8.08
C HIS A 62 -0.98 9.69 -6.70
N ALA A 63 -0.24 10.79 -6.68
CA ALA A 63 0.18 11.51 -5.49
C ALA A 63 -0.55 12.83 -5.35
N TRP A 64 -1.22 13.00 -4.21
CA TRP A 64 -1.95 14.20 -3.84
C TRP A 64 -1.46 14.73 -2.49
N PRO A 65 -0.61 15.76 -2.47
CA PRO A 65 -0.17 16.41 -1.23
C PRO A 65 -1.30 17.23 -0.59
N ASP A 66 -1.36 17.24 0.74
CA ASP A 66 -2.37 17.94 1.53
C ASP A 66 -2.31 19.48 1.37
N ARG A 67 -1.10 20.03 1.24
CA ARG A 67 -0.82 21.48 1.29
C ARG A 67 -0.09 22.04 0.07
N ARG A 68 0.10 21.24 -0.98
CA ARG A 68 0.79 21.68 -2.22
C ARG A 68 -0.22 21.85 -3.35
N ARG A 69 0.11 22.71 -4.31
CA ARG A 69 -0.76 23.03 -5.48
C ARG A 69 -0.56 22.10 -6.69
N TRP A 70 0.24 21.05 -6.53
CA TRP A 70 0.55 20.11 -7.59
C TRP A 70 -0.01 18.73 -7.25
N ASN A 71 -0.34 17.98 -8.29
CA ASN A 71 -0.53 16.53 -8.24
C ASN A 71 0.52 15.88 -9.16
N GLN A 72 0.83 14.62 -8.91
CA GLN A 72 1.76 13.91 -9.78
C GLN A 72 1.30 12.47 -10.00
N THR A 73 1.50 11.97 -11.21
CA THR A 73 1.17 10.60 -11.56
C THR A 73 2.36 9.91 -12.19
N CYS A 74 2.38 8.59 -12.14
CA CYS A 74 3.34 7.79 -12.86
C CYS A 74 2.75 6.40 -13.15
N GLU A 75 3.08 5.83 -14.30
CA GLU A 75 2.58 4.51 -14.73
C GLU A 75 3.32 3.37 -14.03
N LEU A 76 2.57 2.40 -13.50
CA LEU A 76 3.12 1.22 -12.86
C LEU A 76 3.64 0.23 -13.90
N LEU A 77 4.95 0.01 -13.90
CA LEU A 77 5.61 -0.92 -14.82
C LEU A 77 5.93 -2.23 -14.11
N PRO A 78 5.75 -3.39 -14.77
CA PRO A 78 6.03 -4.68 -14.16
C PRO A 78 7.53 -4.82 -13.86
N VAL A 79 7.86 -5.25 -12.63
CA VAL A 79 9.23 -5.57 -12.18
C VAL A 79 9.39 -7.03 -11.80
N SER A 80 8.30 -7.72 -11.45
CA SER A 80 8.25 -9.15 -11.18
C SER A 80 6.90 -9.73 -11.65
N GLN A 81 6.69 -11.04 -11.50
CA GLN A 81 5.43 -11.69 -11.88
C GLN A 81 4.19 -11.11 -11.18
N ALA A 82 4.35 -10.55 -9.98
CA ALA A 82 3.25 -10.05 -9.16
C ALA A 82 3.59 -8.70 -8.51
N SER A 83 4.52 -7.94 -9.09
CA SER A 83 4.93 -6.64 -8.57
C SER A 83 5.20 -5.64 -9.68
N TRP A 84 4.76 -4.41 -9.42
CA TRP A 84 4.93 -3.26 -10.29
C TRP A 84 5.62 -2.14 -9.51
N ALA A 85 6.42 -1.35 -10.21
CA ALA A 85 7.13 -0.22 -9.60
C ALA A 85 6.94 1.04 -10.41
N CYS A 86 7.09 2.17 -9.73
CA CYS A 86 6.99 3.48 -10.34
C CYS A 86 7.77 4.54 -9.58
N ASN A 87 8.24 5.57 -10.28
CA ASN A 87 8.92 6.73 -9.69
C ASN A 87 8.12 8.00 -9.97
N LEU A 88 7.67 8.66 -8.90
CA LEU A 88 7.06 9.99 -8.97
C LEU A 88 8.16 11.04 -8.93
N ILE A 89 8.43 11.65 -10.08
CA ILE A 89 9.42 12.72 -10.22
C ILE A 89 8.75 14.07 -9.94
N LEU A 90 9.06 14.66 -8.78
CA LEU A 90 8.43 15.88 -8.28
C LEU A 90 9.11 17.16 -8.78
N GLY A 91 10.30 17.02 -9.39
CA GLY A 91 11.10 18.11 -9.96
C GLY A 91 12.55 17.71 -10.23
N ALA A 92 13.44 18.70 -10.29
CA ALA A 92 14.86 18.47 -10.51
C ALA A 92 15.52 17.64 -9.38
N PRO A 93 16.56 16.85 -9.66
CA PRO A 93 17.10 15.84 -8.74
C PRO A 93 17.37 16.32 -7.31
N ASP A 94 18.00 17.49 -7.14
CA ASP A 94 18.38 18.04 -5.84
C ASP A 94 17.41 19.08 -5.28
N SER A 95 16.27 19.29 -5.95
CA SER A 95 15.28 20.26 -5.49
C SER A 95 14.50 19.74 -4.27
N GLN A 96 14.35 20.59 -3.25
CA GLN A 96 13.57 20.24 -2.06
C GLN A 96 12.07 20.40 -2.34
N LYS A 97 11.36 19.28 -2.59
CA LYS A 97 9.93 19.29 -2.95
C LYS A 97 8.97 19.04 -1.80
N LEU A 98 9.42 18.34 -0.77
CA LEU A 98 8.64 17.99 0.40
C LEU A 98 9.41 18.35 1.68
N THR A 99 8.71 18.45 2.79
CA THR A 99 9.21 18.77 4.13
C THR A 99 8.65 17.76 5.13
N THR A 100 9.14 17.80 6.36
CA THR A 100 8.72 16.89 7.45
C THR A 100 7.23 17.01 7.79
N VAL A 101 6.62 18.16 7.51
CA VAL A 101 5.20 18.42 7.79
C VAL A 101 4.26 18.04 6.65
N ASP A 102 4.78 17.74 5.46
CA ASP A 102 3.94 17.36 4.32
C ASP A 102 3.39 15.94 4.50
N ILE A 103 2.12 15.75 4.14
CA ILE A 103 1.49 14.44 4.01
C ILE A 103 1.00 14.31 2.57
N VAL A 104 1.33 13.20 1.92
CA VAL A 104 0.95 12.94 0.54
C VAL A 104 0.03 11.72 0.51
N THR A 105 -1.22 11.90 0.10
CA THR A 105 -2.09 10.76 -0.15
C THR A 105 -1.68 10.11 -1.47
N LEU A 106 -1.13 8.90 -1.38
CA LEU A 106 -0.77 8.06 -2.51
C LEU A 106 -1.89 7.08 -2.80
N ARG A 107 -2.24 6.92 -4.08
CA ARG A 107 -3.28 5.99 -4.53
C ARG A 107 -2.78 5.17 -5.70
N VAL A 108 -3.00 3.86 -5.64
CA VAL A 108 -2.89 2.99 -6.82
C VAL A 108 -4.22 2.99 -7.53
N LEU A 109 -4.23 3.39 -8.79
CA LEU A 109 -5.41 3.45 -9.65
C LEU A 109 -5.20 2.48 -10.82
N CYS A 110 -6.13 1.55 -11.02
CA CYS A 110 -6.12 0.66 -12.19
C CYS A 110 -7.36 0.91 -13.05
N ARG A 111 -7.19 0.79 -14.36
CA ARG A 111 -8.28 1.01 -15.31
C ARG A 111 -9.16 -0.23 -15.41
N GLU A 112 -10.45 -0.06 -15.16
CA GLU A 112 -11.50 -1.08 -15.32
C GLU A 112 -12.48 -0.56 -16.38
N GLY A 113 -12.22 -0.90 -17.64
CA GLY A 113 -12.92 -0.32 -18.80
C GLY A 113 -12.65 1.19 -18.95
N VAL A 114 -13.66 2.02 -18.67
CA VAL A 114 -13.56 3.49 -18.76
C VAL A 114 -13.30 4.14 -17.39
N ARG A 115 -13.49 3.40 -16.29
CA ARG A 115 -13.37 3.94 -14.93
C ARG A 115 -12.03 3.58 -14.30
N TRP A 116 -11.54 4.49 -13.46
CA TRP A 116 -10.41 4.23 -12.60
C TRP A 116 -10.90 3.69 -11.26
N ARG A 117 -10.36 2.54 -10.85
CA ARG A 117 -10.64 1.92 -9.56
C ARG A 117 -9.44 2.10 -8.64
N VAL A 118 -9.71 2.48 -7.39
CA VAL A 118 -8.68 2.56 -6.35
C VAL A 118 -8.38 1.16 -5.85
N MET A 119 -7.13 0.73 -5.99
CA MET A 119 -6.65 -0.57 -5.54
C MET A 119 -5.99 -0.50 -4.17
N ALA A 120 -5.29 0.59 -3.89
CA ALA A 120 -4.64 0.87 -2.61
C ALA A 120 -4.60 2.38 -2.35
N ILE A 121 -4.60 2.74 -1.07
CA ILE A 121 -4.46 4.12 -0.61
C ILE A 121 -3.54 4.16 0.61
N GLN A 122 -2.69 5.17 0.68
CA GLN A 122 -1.76 5.37 1.79
C GLN A 122 -1.59 6.86 2.07
N ASP A 123 -1.70 7.26 3.33
CA ASP A 123 -1.26 8.59 3.78
C ASP A 123 0.25 8.53 4.06
N PHE A 124 1.01 9.02 3.09
CA PHE A 124 2.45 8.91 3.06
C PHE A 124 3.09 10.12 3.74
N LYS A 125 3.80 9.86 4.85
CA LYS A 125 4.68 10.84 5.51
C LYS A 125 6.10 10.66 4.95
N PRO A 126 6.61 11.59 4.11
CA PRO A 126 7.85 11.38 3.35
C PRO A 126 9.08 11.16 4.23
N PHE A 127 9.17 11.90 5.34
CA PHE A 127 10.32 11.84 6.25
C PHE A 127 10.28 10.66 7.22
N GLU A 128 9.15 9.94 7.32
CA GLU A 128 9.05 8.66 8.05
C GLU A 128 9.38 7.45 7.15
N ASN A 129 9.49 7.67 5.83
CA ASN A 129 9.68 6.61 4.84
C ASN A 129 10.84 6.96 3.91
N LEU A 130 12.01 7.21 4.50
CA LEU A 130 13.20 7.61 3.75
C LEU A 130 13.96 6.40 3.22
N ARG A 131 14.37 6.49 1.95
CA ARG A 131 15.40 5.63 1.37
C ARG A 131 16.25 6.47 0.42
N LEU A 132 17.47 6.78 0.84
CA LEU A 132 18.38 7.61 0.07
C LEU A 132 18.90 6.86 -1.16
N MET A 133 19.41 7.62 -2.13
CA MET A 133 20.16 7.05 -3.24
C MET A 133 21.45 6.41 -2.71
N ALA A 134 21.92 5.37 -3.40
CA ALA A 134 23.19 4.75 -3.07
C ALA A 134 24.33 5.79 -3.11
N PRO A 135 25.33 5.71 -2.21
CA PRO A 135 26.51 6.53 -2.31
C PRO A 135 27.19 6.35 -3.67
N ILE A 136 27.73 7.44 -4.20
CA ILE A 136 28.48 7.46 -5.46
C ILE A 136 29.94 7.84 -5.18
N SER A 137 30.79 7.66 -6.20
CA SER A 137 32.20 8.11 -6.16
C SER A 137 33.03 7.46 -5.06
N LEU A 138 32.80 6.16 -4.79
CA LEU A 138 33.69 5.38 -3.93
C LEU A 138 35.06 5.28 -4.60
N GLN A 139 36.11 5.64 -3.88
CA GLN A 139 37.49 5.58 -4.36
C GLN A 139 38.44 5.12 -3.25
N VAL A 140 39.48 4.41 -3.63
CA VAL A 140 40.58 4.06 -2.73
C VAL A 140 41.53 5.27 -2.67
N VAL A 141 41.64 5.88 -1.48
CA VAL A 141 42.49 7.06 -1.27
C VAL A 141 43.94 6.65 -0.97
N HIS A 142 44.15 5.50 -0.34
CA HIS A 142 45.48 4.98 -0.01
C HIS A 142 45.49 3.45 -0.06
N VAL A 143 46.54 2.89 -0.64
CA VAL A 143 46.88 1.46 -0.56
C VAL A 143 48.28 1.38 0.03
N GLU A 144 48.41 0.80 1.22
CA GLU A 144 49.73 0.47 1.76
C GLU A 144 50.37 -0.60 0.88
N THR A 145 51.60 -0.33 0.45
CA THR A 145 52.45 -1.31 -0.23
C THR A 145 53.49 -1.76 0.77
N HIS A 146 53.50 -3.07 1.08
CA HIS A 146 54.53 -3.73 1.89
C HIS A 146 55.78 -3.99 1.06
#